data_AF-A0A3P9NM48-F1
#
_entry.id   AF-A0A3P9NM48-F1
#
_cell.length_a   1.000
_cell.length_b   1.000
_cell.length_c   1.000
_cell.angle_alpha   90.00
_cell.angle_beta   90.00
_cell.angle_gamma   90.00
#
_symmetry.space_group_name_H-M   'P 1'
#
loop_
_entity.id
_entity.type
_entity.pdbx_description
1 polymer ?
#
loop_
_entity_poly.entity_id
_entity_poly.type
_entity_poly.pdbx_seq_one_letter_code
_entity_poly.pdbx_strand_id
1 'polypeptide(L)' 'MAGASVKVAVRVRPFNSRELGRNAKSVIQMQGNSTCKRERER' A
#
# COMPACT_ATOMS: atom_id res chain seq x y z
N MET A 1 33.27 3.23 3.68
CA MET A 1 32.04 4.02 3.83
C MET A 1 31.30 3.52 5.06
N ALA A 2 31.21 4.31 6.13
CA ALA A 2 30.30 4.01 7.23
C ALA A 2 28.86 4.17 6.70
N GLY A 3 28.27 3.06 6.24
CA GLY A 3 27.00 3.04 5.53
C GLY A 3 25.84 3.31 6.47
N ALA A 4 25.33 4.54 6.48
CA ALA A 4 24.09 4.85 7.16
C ALA A 4 22.97 3.92 6.68
N SER A 5 22.36 3.19 7.62
CA SER A 5 21.15 2.40 7.38
C SER A 5 20.02 3.38 7.05
N VAL A 6 19.62 3.44 5.78
CA VAL A 6 18.51 4.27 5.32
C VAL A 6 17.21 3.68 5.86
N LYS A 7 16.45 4.48 6.62
CA LYS A 7 15.11 4.10 7.10
C LYS A 7 14.08 4.45 6.04
N VAL A 8 13.26 3.48 5.67
CA VAL A 8 12.16 3.64 4.72
C VAL A 8 10.84 3.35 5.43
N ALA A 9 9.81 4.15 5.14
CA ALA A 9 8.46 3.96 5.64
C ALA A 9 7.47 4.05 4.48
N VAL A 10 6.35 3.34 4.61
CA VAL A 10 5.27 3.31 3.63
C VAL A 10 3.93 3.63 4.32
N ARG A 11 3.03 4.29 3.59
CA ARG A 11 1.70 4.66 4.07
C ARG A 11 0.65 4.35 3.02
N VAL A 12 -0.35 3.54 3.38
CA VAL A 12 -1.52 3.32 2.54
C VAL A 12 -2.52 4.45 2.79
N ARG A 13 -3.05 5.05 1.72
CA ARG A 13 -4.09 6.09 1.80
C ARG A 13 -5.49 5.47 1.66
N PRO A 14 -6.52 6.06 2.29
CA PRO A 14 -7.91 5.72 2.02
C PRO A 14 -8.31 6.04 0.57
N PHE A 15 -9.45 5.46 0.17
CA PHE A 15 -10.03 5.73 -1.14
C PHE A 15 -10.43 7.20 -1.32
N ASN A 16 -10.13 7.75 -2.49
CA ASN A 16 -10.67 9.05 -2.90
C ASN A 16 -12.03 8.88 -3.59
N SER A 17 -12.72 10.00 -3.85
CA SER A 17 -14.04 10.02 -4.48
C SER A 17 -14.11 9.29 -5.82
N ARG A 18 -13.03 9.32 -6.61
CA ARG A 18 -12.96 8.59 -7.89
C ARG A 18 -12.90 7.08 -7.69
N GLU A 19 -12.10 6.63 -6.73
CA GLU A 19 -11.93 5.22 -6.39
C GLU A 19 -13.22 4.65 -5.79
N LEU A 20 -13.91 5.42 -4.94
CA LEU A 20 -15.24 5.09 -4.41
C LEU A 20 -16.29 5.03 -5.53
N GLY A 21 -16.34 6.05 -6.41
CA GLY A 21 -17.30 6.11 -7.52
C GLY A 21 -17.12 5.02 -8.58
N ARG A 22 -15.98 4.32 -8.59
CA ARG A 22 -15.70 3.17 -9.47
C ARG A 22 -15.77 1.82 -8.75
N ASN A 23 -16.25 1.78 -7.50
CA ASN A 23 -16.27 0.57 -6.66
C ASN A 23 -14.91 -0.16 -6.66
N ALA A 24 -13.82 0.61 -6.57
CA ALA A 24 -12.47 0.04 -6.62
C ALA A 24 -12.21 -0.87 -5.40
N LYS A 25 -11.63 -2.05 -5.65
CA LYS A 25 -11.22 -2.97 -4.58
C LYS A 25 -9.86 -2.57 -4.01
N SER A 26 -9.70 -2.67 -2.68
CA SER A 26 -8.41 -2.40 -2.02
C SER A 26 -7.50 -3.61 -2.20
N VAL A 27 -6.45 -3.42 -3.00
CA VAL A 27 -5.48 -4.46 -3.34
C VAL A 27 -4.23 -4.42 -2.49
N ILE A 28 -4.08 -3.41 -1.64
CA ILE A 28 -2.92 -3.30 -0.74
C ILE A 28 -3.41 -3.55 0.69
N GLN A 29 -2.71 -4.44 1.38
CA GLN A 29 -2.89 -4.68 2.80
C GLN A 29 -1.56 -4.54 3.52
N MET A 30 -1.61 -4.10 4.77
CA MET A 30 -0.47 -4.09 5.66
C MET A 30 -0.66 -5.18 6.70
N GLN A 31 0.38 -5.98 6.94
CA GLN A 31 0.46 -6.94 8.04
C GLN A 31 1.70 -6.59 8.86
N GLY A 32 1.50 -5.94 10.01
CA GLY A 32 2.59 -5.34 10.77
C GLY A 32 3.37 -4.33 9.91
N ASN A 33 4.68 -4.52 9.79
CA ASN A 33 5.57 -3.68 8.99
C ASN A 33 5.65 -4.11 7.51
N SER A 34 5.02 -5.23 7.14
CA SER A 34 5.03 -5.77 5.78
C SER A 34 3.84 -5.26 4.98
N THR A 35 4.08 -4.89 3.72
CA THR A 35 3.03 -4.46 2.77
C THR A 35 2.84 -5.56 1.73
N CYS A 36 1.62 -6.07 1.60
CA CYS A 36 1.27 -7.13 0.66
C CYS A 36 0.30 -6.60 -0.39
N LYS A 37 0.60 -6.84 -1.68
CA LYS A 37 -0.31 -6.58 -2.79
C LYS A 37 -1.07 -7.86 -3.11
N ARG A 38 -2.39 -7.84 -2.96
CA ARG A 38 -3.27 -8.91 -3.44
C ARG A 38 -3.43 -8.80 -4.95
N GLU A 39 -3.32 -9.93 -5.64
CA GLU A 39 -3.60 -10.01 -7.07
C GLU A 39 -5.06 -9.61 -7.31
N ARG A 40 -5.31 -8.79 -8.34
CA ARG A 40 -6.68 -8.47 -8.74
C ARG A 40 -7.22 -9.71 -9.42
N GLU A 41 -8.33 -10.27 -8.92
CA GLU A 41 -9.17 -11.16 -9.74
C GLU A 41 -9.42 -10.46 -11.07
N ARG A 42 -8.98 -11.08 -12.16
CA ARG A 42 -9.20 -10.63 -13.53
C ARG A 42 -10.67 -10.78 -13.89
#